data_AF-A0A3L6Q2S7-F1
#
_entry.id   AF-A0A3L6Q2S7-F1
#
_cell.length_a   1.000
_cell.length_b   1.000
_cell.length_c   1.000
_cell.angle_alpha   90.00
_cell.angle_beta   90.00
_cell.angle_gamma   90.00
#
_symmetry.space_group_name_H-M   'P 1'
#
loop_
_entity.id
_entity.type
_entity.pdbx_description
1 polymer ?
#
loop_
_entity_poly.entity_id
_entity_poly.type
_entity_poly.pdbx_seq_one_letter_code
_entity_poly.pdbx_strand_id
1 'polypeptide(L)'
;MPHNLKKVRAKIGKIEKGGEVLKLGQHETRAENSSKNETFAGINDEAQKPGMVGRTNEDISIIPIVGLGGLGKTTLAESVLADKKVNVFDSQAWVHVSKVFDLKKIGSAILKSINSSINLDNCALQFMQDNLKRELASSIRYLIVLDEFWEEDAEKLEKLKQMLQHGRKGSRIILTTRNQSVVAKLSTGVLAHQRKIRPVPESDQIKLGVLSPDECWEVIKQTAFGSDDDQSGLEEIGRQIAEKCGGVPLVANALGQVMSELRTVEAWEKIKDTKINFGSRYYQDTLERLMLSYYYMKLDFKMCFTYLAAFPKGFVVDDV
;
A
#
# COMPACT_ATOMS: atom_id res chain seq x y z
N MET A 1 7.89 -7.33 -5.01
CA MET A 1 6.48 -6.87 -4.74
C MET A 1 5.47 -7.94 -4.28
N PRO A 2 5.42 -9.19 -4.81
CA PRO A 2 4.36 -10.17 -4.50
C PRO A 2 4.22 -10.54 -3.00
N HIS A 3 5.35 -10.58 -2.28
CA HIS A 3 5.38 -10.89 -0.85
C HIS A 3 4.69 -9.82 0.01
N ASN A 4 4.82 -8.53 -0.34
CA ASN A 4 4.16 -7.45 0.40
C ASN A 4 2.65 -7.44 0.14
N LEU A 5 2.22 -7.74 -1.09
CA LEU A 5 0.81 -7.92 -1.41
C LEU A 5 0.19 -9.10 -0.64
N LYS A 6 0.90 -10.23 -0.54
CA LYS A 6 0.49 -11.35 0.33
C LYS A 6 0.33 -10.92 1.79
N LYS A 7 1.24 -10.09 2.31
CA LYS A 7 1.13 -9.55 3.69
C LYS A 7 -0.06 -8.63 3.88
N VAL A 8 -0.32 -7.69 2.96
CA VAL A 8 -1.52 -6.83 3.04
C VAL A 8 -2.77 -7.69 2.99
N ARG A 9 -2.84 -8.61 2.02
CA ARG A 9 -3.94 -9.57 1.86
C ARG A 9 -4.16 -10.42 3.10
N ALA A 10 -3.10 -10.90 3.76
CA ALA A 10 -3.23 -11.67 4.99
C ALA A 10 -3.81 -10.81 6.13
N LYS A 11 -3.43 -9.53 6.23
CA LYS A 11 -3.98 -8.61 7.24
C LYS A 11 -5.44 -8.24 6.97
N ILE A 12 -5.84 -8.19 5.70
CA ILE A 12 -7.24 -8.00 5.29
C ILE A 12 -8.06 -9.29 5.46
N GLY A 13 -7.51 -10.44 5.07
CA GLY A 13 -8.19 -11.74 5.03
C GLY A 13 -8.36 -12.44 6.39
N LYS A 14 -7.71 -11.98 7.47
CA LYS A 14 -7.99 -12.45 8.84
C LYS A 14 -9.47 -12.24 9.26
N ILE A 15 -10.25 -11.49 8.48
CA ILE A 15 -11.68 -11.23 8.66
C ILE A 15 -12.56 -12.44 8.24
N GLU A 16 -12.16 -13.25 7.25
CA GLU A 16 -13.02 -14.35 6.72
C GLU A 16 -13.18 -15.52 7.71
N LYS A 17 -12.19 -15.79 8.56
CA LYS A 17 -12.21 -16.93 9.49
C LYS A 17 -13.08 -16.73 10.74
N GLY A 18 -13.75 -15.59 10.87
CA GLY A 18 -14.67 -15.30 11.98
C GLY A 18 -16.14 -15.60 11.69
N GLY A 19 -16.47 -16.12 10.49
CA GLY A 19 -17.86 -16.18 9.99
C GLY A 19 -18.38 -17.54 9.55
N GLU A 20 -17.57 -18.58 9.39
CA GLU A 20 -18.06 -19.88 8.90
C GLU A 20 -17.72 -21.04 9.84
N VAL A 21 -18.77 -21.62 10.42
CA VAL A 21 -18.78 -23.01 10.87
C VAL A 21 -18.73 -23.88 9.61
N LEU A 22 -17.54 -24.32 9.21
CA LEU A 22 -17.45 -25.47 8.31
C LEU A 22 -17.67 -26.73 9.14
N LYS A 23 -18.93 -27.19 9.18
CA LYS A 23 -19.22 -28.61 9.36
C LYS A 23 -18.59 -29.34 8.16
N LEU A 24 -17.37 -29.83 8.32
CA LEU A 24 -16.84 -30.86 7.44
C LEU A 24 -17.49 -32.18 7.86
N GLY A 25 -18.60 -32.52 7.20
CA GLY A 25 -19.06 -33.89 7.13
C GLY A 25 -18.01 -34.68 6.38
N GLN A 26 -17.14 -35.38 7.11
CA GLN A 26 -16.32 -36.44 6.55
C GLN A 26 -17.19 -37.69 6.47
N HIS A 27 -17.60 -38.04 5.26
CA HIS A 27 -18.02 -39.39 4.93
C HIS A 27 -16.87 -40.04 4.17
N GLU A 28 -15.97 -40.68 4.89
CA GLU A 28 -15.22 -41.82 4.36
C GLU A 28 -15.13 -42.86 5.47
N THR A 29 -15.52 -44.09 5.16
CA THR A 29 -14.80 -45.26 5.66
C THR A 29 -15.16 -46.47 4.82
N ARG A 30 -14.18 -46.88 4.00
CA ARG A 30 -13.97 -48.27 3.62
C ARG A 30 -13.09 -48.90 4.72
N ALA A 31 -13.41 -50.16 5.02
CA ALA A 31 -12.86 -51.05 6.04
C ALA A 31 -11.31 -51.08 6.15
N GLU A 32 -10.78 -51.27 7.36
CA GLU A 32 -10.34 -52.58 7.89
C GLU A 32 -9.61 -52.44 9.24
N ASN A 33 -9.87 -53.42 10.12
CA ASN A 33 -9.30 -53.58 11.45
C ASN A 33 -7.91 -54.23 11.40
N SER A 34 -7.00 -53.89 12.33
CA SER A 34 -6.24 -54.88 13.12
C SER A 34 -5.18 -54.25 14.04
N SER A 35 -5.37 -54.50 15.34
CA SER A 35 -4.42 -54.71 16.46
C SER A 35 -2.92 -54.40 16.32
N LYS A 36 -2.36 -53.69 17.33
CA LYS A 36 -1.53 -54.27 18.42
C LYS A 36 -1.01 -53.19 19.40
N ASN A 37 -0.92 -53.59 20.66
CA ASN A 37 -0.35 -52.87 21.81
C ASN A 37 1.16 -52.61 21.67
N GLU A 38 1.68 -51.55 22.29
CA GLU A 38 2.59 -51.62 23.46
C GLU A 38 3.13 -50.24 23.91
N THR A 39 3.38 -50.16 25.21
CA THR A 39 3.69 -49.01 26.07
C THR A 39 5.16 -48.62 26.03
N PHE A 40 5.51 -47.31 26.11
CA PHE A 40 6.61 -46.82 26.97
C PHE A 40 6.55 -45.29 27.17
N ALA A 41 7.07 -44.87 28.32
CA ALA A 41 6.81 -43.62 29.03
C ALA A 41 7.51 -42.36 28.48
N GLY A 42 6.90 -41.20 28.76
CA GLY A 42 7.47 -39.87 28.54
C GLY A 42 6.69 -38.80 29.31
N ILE A 43 7.26 -38.35 30.42
CA ILE A 43 6.77 -37.40 31.42
C ILE A 43 6.37 -36.04 30.80
N ASN A 44 5.21 -35.50 31.19
CA ASN A 44 5.08 -34.15 31.76
C ASN A 44 3.63 -33.82 32.14
N ASP A 45 3.47 -33.47 33.43
CA ASP A 45 2.34 -32.72 33.97
C ASP A 45 2.11 -31.43 33.16
N GLU A 46 0.89 -31.18 32.74
CA GLU A 46 0.29 -29.86 32.90
C GLU A 46 -1.25 -29.96 32.78
N ALA A 47 -1.91 -29.61 33.87
CA ALA A 47 -3.34 -29.58 34.01
C ALA A 47 -3.99 -28.73 32.89
N GLN A 48 -4.93 -29.35 32.18
CA GLN A 48 -5.87 -28.68 31.28
C GLN A 48 -6.68 -27.64 32.06
N LYS A 49 -6.31 -26.36 31.94
CA LYS A 49 -7.27 -25.26 32.09
C LYS A 49 -8.06 -25.20 30.78
N PRO A 50 -9.41 -25.13 30.81
CA PRO A 50 -10.17 -24.97 29.59
C PRO A 50 -9.81 -23.60 28.99
N GLY A 51 -9.09 -23.65 27.87
CA GLY A 51 -8.69 -22.48 27.11
C GLY A 51 -9.94 -21.68 26.73
N MET A 52 -10.05 -20.50 27.33
CA MET A 52 -10.96 -19.46 26.91
C MET A 52 -10.64 -19.15 25.45
N VAL A 53 -11.43 -19.68 24.52
CA VAL A 53 -11.39 -19.31 23.09
C VAL A 53 -11.78 -17.85 23.02
N GLY A 54 -10.77 -16.99 23.15
CA GLY A 54 -10.89 -15.56 22.95
C GLY A 54 -11.26 -15.31 21.50
N ARG A 55 -12.56 -15.14 21.25
CA ARG A 55 -13.08 -14.54 20.02
C ARG A 55 -12.30 -13.26 19.76
N THR A 56 -11.48 -13.20 18.72
CA THR A 56 -10.79 -11.96 18.33
C THR A 56 -11.82 -10.99 17.75
N ASN A 57 -12.44 -10.21 18.62
CA ASN A 57 -13.20 -9.02 18.28
C ASN A 57 -12.22 -7.98 17.71
N GLU A 58 -12.08 -7.89 16.38
CA GLU A 58 -11.14 -6.93 15.79
C GLU A 58 -11.82 -5.56 15.65
N ASP A 59 -11.44 -4.63 16.52
CA ASP A 59 -11.78 -3.20 16.42
C ASP A 59 -11.21 -2.57 15.13
N ILE A 60 -11.53 -1.30 14.86
CA ILE A 60 -11.04 -0.58 13.66
C ILE A 60 -9.51 -0.57 13.69
N SER A 61 -8.84 -0.89 12.58
CA SER A 61 -7.37 -0.95 12.56
C SER A 61 -6.76 -0.15 11.41
N ILE A 62 -5.62 0.49 11.68
CA ILE A 62 -4.80 1.17 10.68
C ILE A 62 -3.68 0.22 10.22
N ILE A 63 -3.53 0.06 8.90
CA ILE A 63 -2.49 -0.73 8.24
C ILE A 63 -1.57 0.23 7.48
N PRO A 64 -0.43 0.65 8.07
CA PRO A 64 0.46 1.57 7.39
C PRO A 64 1.37 0.83 6.40
N ILE A 65 1.51 1.41 5.21
CA ILE A 65 2.49 1.05 4.20
C ILE A 65 3.55 2.15 4.20
N VAL A 66 4.76 1.83 4.63
CA VAL A 66 5.85 2.79 4.87
C VAL A 66 7.00 2.51 3.91
N GLY A 67 7.63 3.56 3.38
CA GLY A 67 8.80 3.40 2.51
C GLY A 67 9.14 4.67 1.74
N LEU A 68 10.33 4.71 1.16
CA LEU A 68 10.82 5.85 0.38
C LEU A 68 9.92 6.17 -0.83
N GLY A 69 10.14 7.35 -1.43
CA GLY A 69 9.47 7.75 -2.67
C GLY A 69 9.76 6.77 -3.80
N GLY A 70 8.77 6.50 -4.65
CA GLY A 70 8.96 5.63 -5.82
C GLY A 70 8.98 4.11 -5.55
N LEU A 71 8.84 3.66 -4.29
CA LEU A 71 8.81 2.23 -3.94
C LEU A 71 7.47 1.50 -4.21
N GLY A 72 6.47 2.19 -4.78
CA GLY A 72 5.18 1.55 -5.12
C GLY A 72 4.21 1.37 -3.95
N LYS A 73 4.25 2.24 -2.93
CA LYS A 73 3.27 2.20 -1.81
C LYS A 73 1.83 2.39 -2.29
N THR A 74 1.62 3.41 -3.11
CA THR A 74 0.35 3.74 -3.77
C THR A 74 -0.10 2.58 -4.64
N THR A 75 0.78 2.07 -5.51
CA THR A 75 0.52 0.89 -6.36
C THR A 75 0.13 -0.36 -5.56
N LEU A 76 0.75 -0.56 -4.39
CA LEU A 76 0.38 -1.66 -3.50
C LEU A 76 -1.02 -1.49 -2.89
N ALA A 77 -1.38 -0.26 -2.49
CA ALA A 77 -2.71 0.04 -1.99
C ALA A 77 -3.78 -0.06 -3.10
N GLU A 78 -3.49 0.37 -4.32
CA GLU A 78 -4.37 0.20 -5.49
C GLU A 78 -4.61 -1.28 -5.79
N SER A 79 -3.54 -2.09 -5.80
CA SER A 79 -3.61 -3.54 -6.00
C SER A 79 -4.48 -4.25 -4.96
N VAL A 80 -4.60 -3.67 -3.77
CA VAL A 80 -5.44 -4.19 -2.69
C VAL A 80 -6.90 -3.85 -2.93
N LEU A 81 -7.22 -2.62 -3.35
CA LEU A 81 -8.60 -2.25 -3.71
C LEU A 81 -9.11 -2.97 -4.96
N ALA A 82 -8.23 -3.30 -5.90
CA ALA A 82 -8.59 -4.09 -7.07
C ALA A 82 -8.85 -5.58 -6.75
N ASP A 83 -8.51 -6.06 -5.54
CA ASP A 83 -8.66 -7.45 -5.16
C ASP A 83 -10.11 -7.78 -4.78
N LYS A 84 -10.70 -8.84 -5.35
CA LYS A 84 -12.07 -9.27 -5.02
C LYS A 84 -12.30 -9.53 -3.52
N LYS A 85 -11.24 -9.82 -2.75
CA LYS A 85 -11.32 -9.99 -1.29
C LYS A 85 -11.75 -8.73 -0.55
N VAL A 86 -11.65 -7.54 -1.14
CA VAL A 86 -12.17 -6.31 -0.52
C VAL A 86 -13.69 -6.16 -0.67
N ASN A 87 -14.37 -7.06 -1.38
CA ASN A 87 -15.84 -7.06 -1.47
C ASN A 87 -16.53 -7.38 -0.14
N VAL A 88 -15.78 -7.78 0.89
CA VAL A 88 -16.28 -7.96 2.28
C VAL A 88 -16.50 -6.64 3.02
N PHE A 89 -16.10 -5.51 2.42
CA PHE A 89 -16.32 -4.16 2.93
C PHE A 89 -17.55 -3.55 2.24
N ASP A 90 -18.45 -3.00 3.04
CA ASP A 90 -19.70 -2.37 2.60
C ASP A 90 -19.45 -1.03 1.90
N SER A 91 -18.31 -0.39 2.18
CA SER A 91 -17.94 0.90 1.58
C SER A 91 -16.43 1.03 1.44
N GLN A 92 -16.00 1.69 0.37
CA GLN A 92 -14.60 1.92 0.08
C GLN A 92 -14.38 3.39 -0.27
N ALA A 93 -13.27 3.96 0.18
CA ALA A 93 -12.89 5.31 -0.20
C ALA A 93 -11.38 5.44 -0.40
N TRP A 94 -10.98 6.24 -1.37
CA TRP A 94 -9.59 6.61 -1.61
C TRP A 94 -9.42 8.11 -1.48
N VAL A 95 -8.46 8.54 -0.66
CA VAL A 95 -8.16 9.95 -0.45
C VAL A 95 -6.67 10.18 -0.57
N HIS A 96 -6.27 10.99 -1.56
CA HIS A 96 -4.94 11.56 -1.59
C HIS A 96 -4.83 12.70 -0.57
N VAL A 97 -3.94 12.58 0.40
CA VAL A 97 -3.75 13.57 1.45
C VAL A 97 -2.68 14.57 1.02
N SER A 98 -3.11 15.80 0.77
CA SER A 98 -2.18 16.86 0.37
C SER A 98 -1.13 17.12 1.45
N LYS A 99 0.03 17.71 1.07
CA LYS A 99 1.08 18.10 2.03
C LYS A 99 0.55 19.02 3.13
N VAL A 100 -0.44 19.85 2.81
CA VAL A 100 -1.14 20.68 3.79
C VAL A 100 -2.28 19.85 4.36
N PHE A 101 -2.15 19.46 5.63
CA PHE A 101 -3.19 18.70 6.30
C PHE A 101 -4.46 19.55 6.45
N ASP A 102 -5.56 19.04 5.91
CA ASP A 102 -6.87 19.65 5.99
C ASP A 102 -7.90 18.56 6.28
N LEU A 103 -8.33 18.48 7.55
CA LEU A 103 -9.28 17.49 8.00
C LEU A 103 -10.62 17.58 7.25
N LYS A 104 -11.04 18.79 6.89
CA LYS A 104 -12.30 19.01 6.16
C LYS A 104 -12.20 18.44 4.75
N LYS A 105 -11.10 18.71 4.04
CA LYS A 105 -10.88 18.14 2.69
C LYS A 105 -10.83 16.62 2.72
N ILE A 106 -10.14 16.04 3.70
CA ILE A 106 -10.09 14.57 3.87
C ILE A 106 -11.49 14.02 4.08
N GLY A 107 -12.23 14.55 5.05
CA GLY A 107 -13.58 14.07 5.36
C GLY A 107 -14.56 14.25 4.19
N SER A 108 -14.48 15.37 3.48
CA SER A 108 -15.29 15.60 2.28
C SER A 108 -14.97 14.64 1.14
N ALA A 109 -13.70 14.30 0.93
CA ALA A 109 -13.31 13.32 -0.08
C ALA A 109 -13.85 11.91 0.26
N ILE A 110 -13.79 11.51 1.54
CA ILE A 110 -14.38 10.25 2.00
C ILE A 110 -15.89 10.24 1.76
N LEU A 111 -16.60 11.29 2.18
CA LEU A 111 -18.05 11.39 1.99
C LEU A 111 -18.44 11.32 0.52
N LYS A 112 -17.78 12.08 -0.36
CA LYS A 112 -18.06 12.04 -1.79
C LYS A 112 -17.83 10.66 -2.41
N SER A 113 -16.85 9.91 -1.90
CA SER A 113 -16.57 8.55 -2.35
C SER A 113 -17.65 7.55 -1.93
N ILE A 114 -18.29 7.76 -0.78
CA ILE A 114 -19.32 6.85 -0.23
C ILE A 114 -20.72 7.24 -0.72
N ASN A 115 -20.99 8.54 -0.75
CA ASN A 115 -22.26 9.14 -1.14
C ASN A 115 -21.98 10.30 -2.10
N SER A 116 -21.95 10.01 -3.40
CA SER A 116 -21.67 11.01 -4.44
C SER A 116 -22.75 12.09 -4.57
N SER A 117 -23.94 11.86 -4.04
CA SER A 117 -25.07 12.81 -4.11
C SER A 117 -25.02 13.90 -3.03
N ILE A 118 -24.14 13.77 -2.03
CA ILE A 118 -24.10 14.70 -0.91
C ILE A 118 -23.50 16.05 -1.32
N ASN A 119 -24.24 17.13 -1.07
CA ASN A 119 -23.72 18.47 -1.27
C ASN A 119 -22.84 18.89 -0.08
N LEU A 120 -21.56 19.14 -0.34
CA LEU A 120 -20.56 19.56 0.65
C LEU A 120 -20.04 20.98 0.40
N ASP A 121 -20.64 21.71 -0.54
CA ASP A 121 -20.19 23.04 -0.89
C ASP A 121 -20.44 24.00 0.27
N ASN A 122 -19.39 24.72 0.67
CA ASN A 122 -19.40 25.66 1.79
C ASN A 122 -19.92 25.08 3.13
N CYS A 123 -19.94 23.75 3.30
CA CYS A 123 -20.48 23.13 4.52
C CYS A 123 -19.59 23.40 5.74
N ALA A 124 -20.18 23.48 6.93
CA ALA A 124 -19.42 23.55 8.18
C ALA A 124 -18.70 22.22 8.48
N LEU A 125 -17.60 22.26 9.23
CA LEU A 125 -16.89 21.04 9.66
C LEU A 125 -17.82 20.09 10.43
N GLN A 126 -18.70 20.64 11.28
CA GLN A 126 -19.67 19.87 12.05
C GLN A 126 -20.63 19.10 11.13
N PHE A 127 -21.16 19.76 10.09
CA PHE A 127 -22.04 19.11 9.12
C PHE A 127 -21.34 17.93 8.43
N MET A 128 -20.09 18.10 8.03
CA MET A 128 -19.28 17.02 7.45
C MET A 128 -19.10 15.86 8.44
N GLN A 129 -18.76 16.14 9.71
CA GLN A 129 -18.57 15.12 10.74
C GLN A 129 -19.87 14.36 11.05
N ASP A 130 -21.01 15.05 11.13
CA ASP A 130 -22.31 14.42 11.39
C ASP A 130 -22.75 13.50 10.25
N ASN A 131 -22.47 13.89 9.00
CA ASN A 131 -22.71 13.03 7.85
C ASN A 131 -21.74 11.84 7.81
N LEU A 132 -20.44 12.04 8.08
CA LEU A 132 -19.49 10.91 8.16
C LEU A 132 -19.90 9.90 9.22
N LYS A 133 -20.32 10.36 10.40
CA LYS A 133 -20.79 9.49 11.47
C LYS A 133 -22.00 8.64 11.05
N ARG A 134 -22.87 9.21 10.19
CA ARG A 134 -24.07 8.53 9.67
C ARG A 134 -23.72 7.54 8.57
N GLU A 135 -22.91 7.94 7.59
CA GLU A 135 -22.50 7.10 6.46
C GLU A 135 -21.55 5.98 6.90
N LEU A 136 -20.68 6.25 7.89
CA LEU A 136 -19.83 5.27 8.54
C LEU A 136 -20.45 4.70 9.81
N ALA A 137 -21.78 4.65 9.91
CA ALA A 137 -22.45 4.14 11.10
C ALA A 137 -21.95 2.74 11.49
N SER A 138 -22.11 2.35 12.76
CA SER A 138 -21.57 1.10 13.32
C SER A 138 -22.05 -0.21 12.64
N SER A 139 -22.97 -0.13 11.67
CA SER A 139 -23.36 -1.24 10.78
C SER A 139 -22.45 -1.40 9.56
N ILE A 140 -21.78 -0.34 9.11
CA ILE A 140 -20.96 -0.30 7.89
C ILE A 140 -19.52 -0.68 8.20
N ARG A 141 -19.03 -1.71 7.54
CA ARG A 141 -17.61 -2.09 7.53
C ARG A 141 -16.94 -1.43 6.34
N TYR A 142 -16.10 -0.43 6.59
CA TYR A 142 -15.44 0.32 5.54
C TYR A 142 -13.98 -0.10 5.33
N LEU A 143 -13.46 0.19 4.14
CA LEU A 143 -12.04 0.23 3.82
C LEU A 143 -11.68 1.61 3.26
N ILE A 144 -10.90 2.40 4.02
CA ILE A 144 -10.48 3.74 3.60
C ILE A 144 -8.98 3.72 3.32
N VAL A 145 -8.56 4.27 2.18
CA VAL A 145 -7.15 4.51 1.86
C VAL A 145 -6.85 5.99 2.03
N LEU A 146 -5.87 6.29 2.91
CA LEU A 146 -5.26 7.61 3.06
C LEU A 146 -3.87 7.56 2.41
N ASP A 147 -3.79 8.04 1.18
CA ASP A 147 -2.59 7.97 0.35
C ASP A 147 -1.71 9.23 0.50
N GLU A 148 -0.39 9.02 0.48
CA GLU A 148 0.65 10.02 0.73
C GLU A 148 0.44 10.86 2.00
N PHE A 149 0.29 10.21 3.16
CA PHE A 149 0.06 10.90 4.43
C PHE A 149 1.34 11.49 5.07
N TRP A 150 1.28 12.74 5.56
CA TRP A 150 2.42 13.48 6.13
C TRP A 150 2.23 14.08 7.53
N GLU A 151 1.00 14.17 8.05
CA GLU A 151 0.74 14.92 9.29
C GLU A 151 1.31 14.21 10.53
N GLU A 152 1.92 15.00 11.39
CA GLU A 152 2.71 14.59 12.54
C GLU A 152 2.24 15.24 13.84
N ASP A 153 1.33 16.19 13.79
CA ASP A 153 0.75 16.81 14.96
C ASP A 153 -0.23 15.84 15.65
N ALA A 154 0.01 15.56 16.94
CA ALA A 154 -0.75 14.56 17.69
C ALA A 154 -2.23 14.96 17.85
N GLU A 155 -2.53 16.25 18.00
CA GLU A 155 -3.91 16.74 18.17
C GLU A 155 -4.70 16.58 16.86
N LYS A 156 -4.10 16.93 15.72
CA LYS A 156 -4.70 16.74 14.40
C LYS A 156 -4.90 15.27 14.07
N LEU A 157 -3.94 14.41 14.41
CA LEU A 157 -4.08 12.96 14.26
C LEU A 157 -5.20 12.40 15.16
N GLU A 158 -5.37 12.92 16.37
CA GLU A 158 -6.49 12.55 17.23
C GLU A 158 -7.83 12.98 16.62
N LYS A 159 -7.94 14.19 16.07
CA LYS A 159 -9.14 14.66 15.36
C LYS A 159 -9.46 13.79 14.13
N LEU A 160 -8.45 13.35 13.38
CA LEU A 160 -8.62 12.40 12.28
C LEU A 160 -9.18 11.05 12.78
N LYS A 161 -8.61 10.50 13.86
CA LYS A 161 -9.10 9.27 14.48
C LYS A 161 -10.54 9.44 14.98
N GLN A 162 -10.89 10.59 15.57
CA GLN A 162 -12.24 10.88 16.01
C GLN A 162 -13.24 10.94 14.87
N MET A 163 -12.84 11.46 13.72
CA MET A 163 -13.66 11.48 12.51
C MET A 163 -13.91 10.06 11.95
N LEU A 164 -12.92 9.16 12.06
CA LEU A 164 -12.97 7.81 11.48
C LEU A 164 -13.36 6.71 12.49
N GLN A 165 -13.59 7.04 13.75
CA GLN A 165 -13.92 6.06 14.81
C GLN A 165 -15.29 5.40 14.62
N HIS A 166 -16.10 5.92 13.69
CA HIS A 166 -17.43 5.45 13.39
C HIS A 166 -17.30 4.35 12.35
N GLY A 167 -17.70 3.12 12.70
CA GLY A 167 -17.68 1.98 11.80
C GLY A 167 -17.90 0.67 12.53
N ARG A 168 -18.26 -0.37 11.78
CA ARG A 168 -18.38 -1.72 12.31
C ARG A 168 -17.00 -2.30 12.65
N LYS A 169 -16.95 -3.20 13.62
CA LYS A 169 -15.76 -4.04 13.87
C LYS A 169 -15.33 -4.74 12.57
N GLY A 170 -14.02 -4.76 12.34
CA GLY A 170 -13.43 -5.21 11.09
C GLY A 170 -13.16 -4.09 10.06
N SER A 171 -13.61 -2.85 10.27
CA SER A 171 -13.21 -1.73 9.40
C SER A 171 -11.70 -1.52 9.38
N ARG A 172 -11.19 -1.06 8.23
CA ARG A 172 -9.76 -0.92 7.97
C ARG A 172 -9.44 0.43 7.37
N ILE A 173 -8.30 0.97 7.78
CA ILE A 173 -7.71 2.17 7.19
C ILE A 173 -6.33 1.79 6.66
N ILE A 174 -6.11 1.85 5.35
CA ILE A 174 -4.78 1.73 4.77
C ILE A 174 -4.18 3.14 4.73
N LEU A 175 -2.96 3.29 5.24
CA LEU A 175 -2.28 4.58 5.22
C LEU A 175 -0.94 4.42 4.52
N THR A 176 -0.69 5.15 3.43
CA THR A 176 0.63 5.15 2.80
C THR A 176 1.42 6.36 3.28
N THR A 177 2.68 6.18 3.69
CA THR A 177 3.52 7.29 4.13
C THR A 177 5.00 7.02 3.86
N ARG A 178 5.79 8.10 3.81
CA ARG A 178 7.26 8.01 3.78
C ARG A 178 7.86 8.09 5.18
N ASN A 179 7.06 8.45 6.18
CA ASN A 179 7.54 8.90 7.46
C ASN A 179 7.12 7.95 8.59
N GLN A 180 8.11 7.32 9.21
CA GLN A 180 7.90 6.40 10.32
C GLN A 180 7.39 7.10 11.59
N SER A 181 7.69 8.39 11.77
CA SER A 181 7.20 9.22 12.89
C SER A 181 5.67 9.28 12.91
N VAL A 182 5.04 9.44 11.74
CA VAL A 182 3.57 9.44 11.58
C VAL A 182 2.98 8.16 12.16
N VAL A 183 3.56 7.00 11.84
CA VAL A 183 3.06 5.69 12.29
C VAL A 183 3.19 5.53 13.80
N ALA A 184 4.29 6.00 14.39
CA ALA A 184 4.47 5.98 15.84
C ALA A 184 3.39 6.81 16.54
N LYS A 185 3.08 8.01 16.02
CA LYS A 185 2.08 8.92 16.59
C LYS A 185 0.64 8.44 16.38
N LEU A 186 0.36 7.71 15.31
CA LEU A 186 -0.95 7.05 15.11
C LEU A 186 -1.22 5.94 16.14
N SER A 187 -0.17 5.41 16.77
CA SER A 187 -0.28 4.34 17.78
C SER A 187 -0.60 4.85 19.19
N THR A 188 -0.60 6.17 19.41
CA THR A 188 -0.86 6.81 20.72
C THR A 188 -2.20 7.54 20.72
N GLY A 189 -2.57 8.15 21.85
CA GLY A 189 -3.78 9.00 21.95
C GLY A 189 -5.02 8.28 22.50
N VAL A 190 -6.06 9.06 22.77
CA VAL A 190 -7.24 8.61 23.55
C VAL A 190 -7.95 7.45 22.87
N LEU A 191 -8.21 7.54 21.56
CA LEU A 191 -8.90 6.47 20.83
C LEU A 191 -8.07 5.19 20.68
N ALA A 192 -6.75 5.30 20.70
CA ALA A 192 -5.85 4.16 20.74
C ALA A 192 -5.89 3.46 22.10
N HIS A 193 -5.88 4.24 23.19
CA HIS A 193 -6.01 3.73 24.56
C HIS A 193 -7.37 3.08 24.82
N GLN A 194 -8.44 3.67 24.30
CA GLN A 194 -9.80 3.12 24.38
C GLN A 194 -10.03 1.90 23.45
N ARG A 195 -9.03 1.54 22.62
CA ARG A 195 -9.11 0.48 21.59
C ARG A 195 -10.26 0.66 20.58
N LYS A 196 -10.83 1.85 20.46
CA LYS A 196 -11.81 2.14 19.39
C LYS A 196 -11.14 2.09 18.02
N ILE A 197 -9.94 2.65 17.94
CA ILE A 197 -9.00 2.42 16.84
C ILE A 197 -7.81 1.69 17.46
N ARG A 198 -7.53 0.50 16.98
CA ARG A 198 -6.46 -0.34 17.49
C ARG A 198 -5.11 0.39 17.30
N PRO A 199 -4.26 0.46 18.35
CA PRO A 199 -2.88 0.90 18.20
C PRO A 199 -2.17 0.10 17.10
N VAL A 200 -1.20 0.69 16.41
CA VAL A 200 -0.55 0.02 15.28
C VAL A 200 0.69 -0.75 15.75
N PRO A 201 0.60 -2.08 15.99
CA PRO A 201 1.79 -2.83 16.35
C PRO A 201 2.76 -2.87 15.17
N GLU A 202 4.04 -3.06 15.44
CA GLU A 202 5.06 -3.15 14.40
C GLU A 202 4.76 -4.27 13.39
N SER A 203 4.16 -5.38 13.84
CA SER A 203 3.70 -6.47 12.98
C SER A 203 2.68 -6.04 11.92
N ASP A 204 1.88 -5.00 12.20
CA ASP A 204 0.84 -4.50 11.31
C ASP A 204 1.36 -3.46 10.32
N GLN A 205 2.59 -3.00 10.48
CA GLN A 205 3.27 -2.16 9.51
C GLN A 205 3.78 -2.96 8.31
N ILE A 206 3.76 -2.34 7.13
CA ILE A 206 4.27 -2.90 5.88
C ILE A 206 5.37 -1.98 5.39
N LYS A 207 6.61 -2.31 5.75
CA LYS A 207 7.79 -1.56 5.35
C LYS A 207 8.23 -2.06 3.97
N LEU A 208 8.13 -1.20 2.96
CA LEU A 208 8.63 -1.48 1.62
C LEU A 208 10.13 -1.19 1.58
N GLY A 209 10.90 -2.25 1.28
CA GLY A 209 12.32 -2.14 0.96
C GLY A 209 12.54 -1.79 -0.52
N VAL A 210 13.78 -1.48 -0.85
CA VAL A 210 14.24 -1.39 -2.23
C VAL A 210 14.23 -2.77 -2.89
N LEU A 211 14.09 -2.80 -4.21
CA LEU A 211 14.23 -3.99 -5.04
C LEU A 211 15.71 -4.38 -5.18
N SER A 212 15.95 -5.67 -5.39
CA SER A 212 17.24 -6.14 -5.89
C SER A 212 17.46 -5.69 -7.36
N PRO A 213 18.71 -5.64 -7.86
CA PRO A 213 18.99 -5.37 -9.26
C PRO A 213 18.22 -6.29 -10.22
N ASP A 214 18.11 -7.58 -9.89
CA ASP A 214 17.34 -8.54 -10.69
C ASP A 214 15.84 -8.21 -10.71
N GLU A 215 15.26 -7.84 -9.56
CA GLU A 215 13.86 -7.39 -9.53
C GLU A 215 13.66 -6.06 -10.29
N CYS A 216 14.64 -5.15 -10.28
CA CYS A 216 14.61 -3.96 -11.13
C CYS A 216 14.68 -4.31 -12.61
N TRP A 217 15.49 -5.30 -12.99
CA TRP A 217 15.54 -5.79 -14.35
C TRP A 217 14.20 -6.36 -14.80
N GLU A 218 13.52 -7.13 -13.96
CA GLU A 218 12.17 -7.64 -14.29
C GLU A 218 11.15 -6.51 -14.52
N VAL A 219 11.23 -5.42 -13.74
CA VAL A 219 10.39 -4.22 -13.98
C VAL A 219 10.76 -3.55 -15.30
N ILE A 220 12.05 -3.34 -15.57
CA ILE A 220 12.52 -2.76 -16.84
C ILE A 220 12.04 -3.60 -18.01
N LYS A 221 12.21 -4.93 -17.93
CA LYS A 221 11.89 -5.87 -19.00
C LYS A 221 10.41 -5.83 -19.37
N GLN A 222 9.52 -5.76 -18.39
CA GLN A 222 8.06 -5.64 -18.60
C GLN A 222 7.66 -4.38 -19.36
N THR A 223 8.49 -3.34 -19.33
CA THR A 223 8.22 -2.06 -19.99
C THR A 223 9.01 -1.91 -21.29
N ALA A 224 10.27 -2.36 -21.30
CA ALA A 224 11.20 -2.21 -22.40
C ALA A 224 10.89 -3.16 -23.57
N PHE A 225 10.18 -4.27 -23.34
CA PHE A 225 9.86 -5.30 -24.32
C PHE A 225 8.36 -5.63 -24.34
N GLY A 226 7.84 -5.94 -25.53
CA GLY A 226 6.55 -6.58 -25.76
C GLY A 226 6.63 -8.10 -25.66
N SER A 227 5.50 -8.77 -25.86
CA SER A 227 5.35 -10.24 -25.70
C SER A 227 6.26 -11.07 -26.59
N ASP A 228 6.58 -10.58 -27.79
CA ASP A 228 7.25 -11.34 -28.85
C ASP A 228 8.61 -10.74 -29.23
N ASP A 229 9.13 -9.81 -28.42
CA ASP A 229 10.42 -9.16 -28.71
C ASP A 229 11.60 -10.09 -28.40
N ASP A 230 12.57 -10.12 -29.31
CA ASP A 230 13.86 -10.78 -29.07
C ASP A 230 14.70 -9.98 -28.06
N GLN A 231 15.09 -10.66 -26.99
CA GLN A 231 15.89 -10.11 -25.89
C GLN A 231 17.39 -10.37 -26.08
N SER A 232 17.76 -11.12 -27.13
CA SER A 232 19.13 -11.53 -27.39
C SER A 232 20.07 -10.33 -27.55
N GLY A 233 21.21 -10.37 -26.87
CA GLY A 233 22.22 -9.31 -26.88
C GLY A 233 21.91 -8.06 -26.03
N LEU A 234 20.66 -7.84 -25.60
CA LEU A 234 20.26 -6.69 -24.79
C LEU A 234 20.12 -7.01 -23.30
N GLU A 235 19.85 -8.27 -22.94
CA GLU A 235 19.60 -8.66 -21.54
C GLU A 235 20.77 -8.32 -20.60
N GLU A 236 22.01 -8.64 -21.00
CA GLU A 236 23.18 -8.40 -20.17
C GLU A 236 23.38 -6.89 -19.89
N ILE A 237 23.24 -6.06 -20.93
CA ILE A 237 23.33 -4.60 -20.80
C ILE A 237 22.17 -4.07 -19.95
N GLY A 238 20.98 -4.61 -20.13
CA GLY A 238 19.78 -4.28 -19.37
C GLY A 238 19.92 -4.55 -17.87
N ARG A 239 20.54 -5.68 -17.49
CA ARG A 239 20.86 -6.00 -16.09
C ARG A 239 21.86 -5.00 -15.49
N GLN A 240 22.89 -4.61 -16.24
CA GLN A 240 23.84 -3.59 -15.81
C GLN A 240 23.18 -2.21 -15.65
N ILE A 241 22.22 -1.86 -16.52
CA ILE A 241 21.40 -0.64 -16.34
C ILE A 241 20.51 -0.75 -15.09
N ALA A 242 19.96 -1.94 -14.79
CA ALA A 242 19.10 -2.15 -13.63
C ALA A 242 19.82 -1.84 -12.30
N GLU A 243 21.13 -2.08 -12.20
CA GLU A 243 21.94 -1.70 -11.02
C GLU A 243 21.88 -0.19 -10.75
N LYS A 244 21.77 0.62 -11.81
CA LYS A 244 21.68 2.08 -11.71
C LYS A 244 20.35 2.55 -11.13
N CYS A 245 19.34 1.68 -11.01
CA CYS A 245 18.04 2.01 -10.44
C CYS A 245 18.08 2.22 -8.92
N GLY A 246 19.14 1.76 -8.23
CA GLY A 246 19.22 1.82 -6.77
C GLY A 246 18.06 1.09 -6.08
N GLY A 247 17.48 0.09 -6.75
CA GLY A 247 16.33 -0.66 -6.26
C GLY A 247 15.01 0.12 -6.21
N VAL A 248 14.90 1.29 -6.86
CA VAL A 248 13.65 2.07 -6.88
C VAL A 248 12.80 1.69 -8.09
N PRO A 249 11.60 1.08 -7.90
CA PRO A 249 10.69 0.68 -8.99
C PRO A 249 10.35 1.81 -9.96
N LEU A 250 10.12 3.03 -9.46
CA LEU A 250 9.81 4.18 -10.33
C LEU A 250 10.94 4.50 -11.31
N VAL A 251 12.20 4.37 -10.86
CA VAL A 251 13.37 4.57 -11.74
C VAL A 251 13.44 3.46 -12.77
N ALA A 252 13.29 2.20 -12.34
CA ALA A 252 13.30 1.04 -13.22
C ALA A 252 12.25 1.17 -14.33
N ASN A 253 11.03 1.55 -13.98
CA ASN A 253 9.95 1.79 -14.94
C ASN A 253 10.29 2.94 -15.92
N ALA A 254 10.80 4.06 -15.42
CA ALA A 254 11.16 5.20 -16.27
C ALA A 254 12.31 4.88 -17.24
N LEU A 255 13.31 4.12 -16.80
CA LEU A 255 14.37 3.63 -17.68
C LEU A 255 13.83 2.60 -18.69
N GLY A 256 12.94 1.70 -18.27
CA GLY A 256 12.25 0.77 -19.17
C GLY A 256 11.54 1.48 -20.33
N GLN A 257 10.81 2.57 -20.05
CA GLN A 257 10.15 3.40 -21.08
C GLN A 257 11.14 4.07 -22.05
N VAL A 258 12.29 4.51 -21.55
CA VAL A 258 13.34 5.06 -22.42
C VAL A 258 13.96 3.95 -23.28
N MET A 259 14.19 2.79 -22.69
CA MET A 259 14.82 1.64 -23.32
C MET A 259 13.93 0.99 -24.40
N SER A 260 12.60 1.05 -24.25
CA SER A 260 11.66 0.62 -25.31
C SER A 260 11.74 1.50 -26.55
N GLU A 261 12.01 2.80 -26.39
CA GLU A 261 12.16 3.75 -27.50
C GLU A 261 13.54 3.69 -28.15
N LEU A 262 14.57 3.33 -27.38
CA LEU A 262 15.97 3.29 -27.80
C LEU A 262 16.49 1.84 -27.83
N ARG A 263 15.79 0.96 -28.54
CA ARG A 263 16.04 -0.49 -28.50
C ARG A 263 17.18 -0.97 -29.40
N THR A 264 18.38 -0.41 -29.22
CA THR A 264 19.62 -0.90 -29.85
C THR A 264 20.73 -1.11 -28.82
N VAL A 265 21.67 -2.00 -29.15
CA VAL A 265 22.83 -2.31 -28.29
C VAL A 265 23.64 -1.05 -28.01
N GLU A 266 23.93 -0.24 -29.03
CA GLU A 266 24.71 0.99 -28.90
C GLU A 266 24.02 2.02 -28.01
N ALA A 267 22.69 2.13 -28.11
CA ALA A 267 21.94 3.06 -27.29
C ALA A 267 21.92 2.63 -25.82
N TRP A 268 21.74 1.34 -25.55
CA TRP A 268 21.76 0.80 -24.19
C TRP A 268 23.14 0.88 -23.56
N GLU A 269 24.21 0.59 -24.30
CA GLU A 269 25.60 0.81 -23.87
C GLU A 269 25.82 2.28 -23.47
N LYS A 270 25.34 3.23 -24.29
CA LYS A 270 25.43 4.65 -23.98
C LYS A 270 24.69 5.01 -22.68
N ILE A 271 23.48 4.48 -22.47
CA ILE A 271 22.70 4.68 -21.23
C ILE A 271 23.44 4.10 -20.02
N LYS A 272 24.00 2.89 -20.17
CA LYS A 272 24.81 2.21 -19.16
C LYS A 272 26.02 3.04 -18.75
N ASP A 273 26.74 3.61 -19.70
CA ASP A 273 27.98 4.35 -19.42
C ASP A 273 27.75 5.79 -18.93
N THR A 274 26.54 6.33 -19.11
CA THR A 274 26.22 7.70 -18.71
C THR A 274 26.22 7.88 -17.20
N LYS A 275 27.11 8.72 -16.68
CA LYS A 275 27.13 9.11 -15.27
C LYS A 275 26.42 10.46 -15.10
N ILE A 276 25.43 10.50 -14.21
CA ILE A 276 24.73 11.73 -13.83
C ILE A 276 25.09 12.01 -12.38
N ASN A 277 25.68 13.17 -12.13
CA ASN A 277 26.13 13.60 -10.81
C ASN A 277 25.61 15.03 -10.58
N PHE A 278 24.82 15.24 -9.54
CA PHE A 278 24.29 16.57 -9.19
C PHE A 278 25.03 17.24 -8.02
N GLY A 279 26.15 16.67 -7.57
CA GLY A 279 26.90 17.18 -6.43
C GLY A 279 26.23 16.87 -5.08
N SER A 280 26.94 17.16 -3.99
CA SER A 280 26.53 16.75 -2.65
C SER A 280 25.43 17.65 -2.07
N ARG A 281 24.15 17.36 -2.35
CA ARG A 281 23.07 17.76 -1.44
C ARG A 281 22.19 16.57 -1.09
N TYR A 282 21.94 16.44 0.21
CA TYR A 282 21.05 15.48 0.83
C TYR A 282 19.70 15.46 0.07
N TYR A 283 19.22 14.25 -0.28
CA TYR A 283 17.96 13.94 -0.99
C TYR A 283 17.99 13.78 -2.52
N GLN A 284 19.15 13.64 -3.14
CA GLN A 284 19.24 13.55 -4.60
C GLN A 284 19.30 12.13 -5.19
N ASP A 285 19.59 11.10 -4.42
CA ASP A 285 19.77 9.73 -4.92
C ASP A 285 18.66 9.23 -5.89
N THR A 286 17.38 9.39 -5.55
CA THR A 286 16.29 9.00 -6.46
C THR A 286 16.13 9.98 -7.63
N LEU A 287 16.36 11.28 -7.39
CA LEU A 287 16.25 12.31 -8.41
C LEU A 287 17.35 12.16 -9.47
N GLU A 288 18.60 11.96 -9.07
CA GLU A 288 19.74 11.70 -9.96
C GLU A 288 19.49 10.49 -10.84
N ARG A 289 18.93 9.42 -10.25
CA ARG A 289 18.57 8.21 -10.98
C ARG A 289 17.42 8.44 -11.97
N LEU A 290 16.40 9.21 -11.59
CA LEU A 290 15.33 9.62 -12.52
C LEU A 290 15.84 10.55 -13.62
N MET A 291 16.85 11.37 -13.33
CA MET A 291 17.45 12.25 -14.32
C MET A 291 18.10 11.49 -15.48
N LEU A 292 18.50 10.22 -15.28
CA LEU A 292 18.97 9.38 -16.38
C LEU A 292 17.87 9.11 -17.39
N SER A 293 16.65 8.79 -16.92
CA SER A 293 15.50 8.66 -17.80
C SER A 293 15.15 9.99 -18.46
N TYR A 294 15.18 11.10 -17.72
CA TYR A 294 14.93 12.43 -18.28
C TYR A 294 15.95 12.79 -19.36
N TYR A 295 17.24 12.52 -19.18
CA TYR A 295 18.27 12.87 -20.15
C TYR A 295 18.04 12.21 -21.52
N TYR A 296 17.63 10.94 -21.53
CA TYR A 296 17.39 10.15 -22.74
C TYR A 296 15.95 10.24 -23.29
N MET A 297 15.05 10.91 -22.57
CA MET A 297 13.69 11.18 -23.03
C MET A 297 13.68 12.07 -24.29
N LYS A 298 12.75 11.80 -25.22
CA LYS A 298 12.50 12.62 -26.42
C LYS A 298 12.17 14.07 -26.04
N LEU A 299 12.46 15.01 -26.96
CA LEU A 299 12.24 16.43 -26.71
C LEU A 299 10.78 16.76 -26.37
N ASP A 300 9.83 16.17 -27.10
CA ASP A 300 8.39 16.42 -26.89
C ASP A 300 7.95 16.03 -25.49
N PHE A 301 8.40 14.88 -24.97
CA PHE A 301 8.10 14.45 -23.61
C PHE A 301 8.80 15.31 -22.55
N LYS A 302 10.00 15.84 -22.81
CA LYS A 302 10.65 16.82 -21.90
C LYS A 302 9.85 18.11 -21.82
N MET A 303 9.30 18.57 -22.94
CA MET A 303 8.42 19.74 -22.97
C MET A 303 7.15 19.49 -22.17
N CYS A 304 6.49 18.35 -22.38
CA CYS A 304 5.32 17.94 -21.58
C CYS A 304 5.65 17.86 -20.08
N PHE A 305 6.78 17.25 -19.71
CA PHE A 305 7.22 17.17 -18.32
C PHE A 305 7.43 18.55 -17.69
N THR A 306 8.07 19.46 -18.43
CA THR A 306 8.31 20.85 -17.98
C THR A 306 6.99 21.61 -17.79
N TYR A 307 6.04 21.42 -18.71
CA TYR A 307 4.69 21.98 -18.59
C TYR A 307 3.97 21.45 -17.34
N LEU A 308 3.99 20.13 -17.12
CA LEU A 308 3.37 19.51 -15.95
C LEU A 308 4.03 19.93 -14.63
N ALA A 309 5.33 20.21 -14.64
CA ALA A 309 6.07 20.70 -13.47
C ALA A 309 5.64 22.12 -13.02
N ALA A 310 4.93 22.88 -13.85
CA ALA A 310 4.39 24.19 -13.49
C ALA A 310 3.17 24.12 -12.57
N PHE A 311 2.49 22.96 -12.49
CA PHE A 311 1.32 22.79 -11.64
C PHE A 311 1.71 22.50 -10.18
N PRO A 312 0.86 22.89 -9.20
CA PRO A 312 1.05 22.50 -7.81
C PRO A 312 1.08 20.98 -7.63
N LYS A 313 1.87 20.49 -6.67
CA LYS A 313 1.93 19.04 -6.38
C LYS A 313 0.54 18.50 -6.03
N GLY A 314 0.11 17.45 -6.74
CA GLY A 314 -1.18 16.79 -6.52
C GLY A 314 -2.34 17.46 -7.24
N PHE A 315 -2.08 18.41 -8.14
CA PHE A 315 -3.08 18.92 -9.07
C PHE A 315 -3.59 17.79 -9.98
N VAL A 316 -4.90 17.67 -10.11
CA VAL A 316 -5.54 16.76 -11.06
C VAL A 316 -5.66 17.51 -12.38
N VAL A 317 -4.96 17.03 -13.40
CA VAL A 317 -5.09 17.55 -14.77
C VAL A 317 -6.31 16.88 -15.38
N ASP A 318 -7.26 17.66 -15.86
CA ASP A 318 -8.44 17.14 -16.56
C ASP A 318 -8.00 16.49 -17.88
N ASP A 319 -8.60 15.35 -18.24
CA ASP A 319 -8.39 14.73 -19.54
C ASP A 319 -8.96 15.68 -20.63
N VAL A 320 -8.12 16.07 -21.59
CA VAL A 320 -8.49 16.86 -22.78
C VAL A 320 -8.99 15.94 -23.88
#